data_AF-A0A316NKU7-F1
#
_entry.id   AF-A0A316NKU7-F1
#
_cell.length_a   1.000
_cell.length_b   1.000
_cell.length_c   1.000
_cell.angle_alpha   90.00
_cell.angle_beta   90.00
_cell.angle_gamma   90.00
#
_symmetry.space_group_name_H-M   'P 1'
#
loop_
_entity.id
_entity.type
_entity.pdbx_description
1 polymer ?
#
loop_
_entity_poly.entity_id
_entity_poly.type
_entity_poly.pdbx_seq_one_letter_code
_entity_poly.pdbx_strand_id
1 'polypeptide(L)'
;MRMRIYKLFAAALLVLLCVNLLPGAACAAAADSGSASIPLEINRTGGIPRPTAYGVVIEAVEPSNPMPLNPARTYSDDAKTDPFKAADVFSIAYNEPGVYRYTVRQLAQYSTLTNMRYDARIWRVTVSVSYDDNGRLTAVPTIRENESAPKADGIVFNNSYDPTFGFKELTVKKVWDDDGYKSRPTSVKIQLLHNGRVYDTVTLNARNEWTYTWPRLLFDGDNTWEINESPKPYRYRVSYTSNFTNDYETYYVTVTNTYRPGSLIQTGQLNWPIFVLGGIGIALVVIGVVRSKRGKDDNA
;
A
#
# COMPACT_ATOMS: atom_id res chain seq x y z
N MET A 1 -35.72 47.47 83.23
CA MET A 1 -35.40 46.42 82.25
C MET A 1 -36.04 46.81 80.91
N ARG A 2 -35.18 47.08 79.93
CA ARG A 2 -35.35 47.24 78.46
C ARG A 2 -36.75 47.62 77.93
N MET A 3 -36.97 48.87 77.55
CA MET A 3 -36.68 49.47 76.22
C MET A 3 -37.38 48.77 75.06
N ARG A 4 -38.04 49.44 74.11
CA ARG A 4 -38.54 50.82 73.96
C ARG A 4 -39.05 50.86 72.50
N ILE A 5 -40.06 51.71 72.26
CA ILE A 5 -40.24 52.48 71.01
C ILE A 5 -40.85 51.70 69.83
N TYR A 6 -42.16 51.81 69.57
CA TYR A 6 -42.89 52.95 68.97
C TYR A 6 -42.65 53.03 67.46
N LYS A 7 -43.66 52.76 66.63
CA LYS A 7 -44.55 53.77 66.00
C LYS A 7 -44.38 53.60 64.48
N LEU A 8 -45.32 53.88 63.59
CA LEU A 8 -46.72 54.29 63.58
C LEU A 8 -47.07 54.13 62.07
N PHE A 9 -48.21 53.52 61.73
CA PHE A 9 -49.11 53.90 60.60
C PHE A 9 -48.53 53.89 59.16
N ALA A 10 -49.28 53.69 58.09
CA ALA A 10 -50.65 53.24 57.81
C ALA A 10 -50.75 53.23 56.28
N ALA A 11 -51.65 52.39 55.75
CA ALA A 11 -52.44 52.61 54.53
C ALA A 11 -51.67 52.81 53.19
N ALA A 12 -52.12 52.32 52.03
CA ALA A 12 -53.21 51.47 51.62
C ALA A 12 -53.02 51.23 50.09
N LEU A 13 -53.53 50.10 49.60
CA LEU A 13 -54.23 49.92 48.31
C LEU A 13 -53.54 50.40 47.00
N LEU A 14 -53.15 49.48 46.10
CA LEU A 14 -53.71 49.38 44.73
C LEU A 14 -53.13 48.19 43.92
N VAL A 15 -54.05 47.32 43.46
CA VAL A 15 -54.17 46.67 42.13
C VAL A 15 -52.91 46.61 41.22
N LEU A 16 -52.48 45.41 40.78
CA LEU A 16 -52.40 45.02 39.35
C LEU A 16 -51.94 43.57 39.13
N LEU A 17 -52.51 42.96 38.09
CA LEU A 17 -52.26 41.66 37.49
C LEU A 17 -50.86 41.57 36.83
N CYS A 18 -50.03 40.59 37.20
CA CYS A 18 -48.90 40.05 36.41
C CYS A 18 -48.85 38.54 36.68
N VAL A 19 -49.39 37.67 35.82
CA VAL A 19 -48.74 37.11 34.62
C VAL A 19 -47.33 36.57 34.92
N ASN A 20 -47.23 35.23 34.87
CA ASN A 20 -46.03 34.40 34.67
C ASN A 20 -44.85 34.55 35.65
N LEU A 21 -44.86 33.74 36.71
CA LEU A 21 -43.63 33.18 37.27
C LEU A 21 -43.44 31.77 36.73
N LEU A 22 -42.91 31.68 35.51
CA LEU A 22 -42.12 30.50 35.13
C LEU A 22 -40.88 30.48 36.04
N PRO A 23 -40.46 29.33 36.58
CA PRO A 23 -39.12 29.22 37.13
C PRO A 23 -38.16 29.59 36.01
N GLY A 24 -37.25 30.53 36.30
CA GLY A 24 -36.18 30.88 35.39
C GLY A 24 -35.57 29.59 34.86
N ALA A 25 -35.58 29.44 33.54
CA ALA A 25 -34.69 28.51 32.90
C ALA A 25 -33.30 28.83 33.47
N ALA A 26 -32.78 27.93 34.30
CA ALA A 26 -31.36 27.81 34.44
C ALA A 26 -30.87 27.61 33.00
N CYS A 27 -30.38 28.69 32.38
CA CYS A 27 -29.47 28.56 31.27
C CYS A 27 -28.42 27.59 31.79
N ALA A 28 -28.47 26.35 31.33
CA ALA A 28 -27.33 25.48 31.41
C ALA A 28 -26.26 26.25 30.63
N ALA A 29 -25.37 26.93 31.36
CA ALA A 29 -24.14 27.44 30.78
C ALA A 29 -23.53 26.20 30.13
N ALA A 30 -23.52 26.17 28.79
CA ALA A 30 -22.92 25.08 28.06
C ALA A 30 -21.54 24.90 28.66
N ALA A 31 -21.31 23.76 29.31
CA ALA A 31 -20.04 23.47 29.94
C ALA A 31 -18.97 23.72 28.89
N ASP A 32 -18.09 24.67 29.17
CA ASP A 32 -17.07 25.10 28.23
C ASP A 32 -16.22 23.88 27.89
N SER A 33 -16.32 23.43 26.64
CA SER A 33 -15.78 22.15 26.20
C SER A 33 -14.86 22.36 25.01
N GLY A 34 -13.62 21.93 25.20
CA GLY A 34 -12.62 21.88 24.14
C GLY A 34 -12.76 20.58 23.37
N SER A 35 -12.61 20.62 22.05
CA SER A 35 -12.65 19.41 21.21
C SER A 35 -11.36 19.31 20.40
N ALA A 36 -10.72 18.14 20.47
CA ALA A 36 -9.57 17.82 19.63
C ALA A 36 -10.01 16.98 18.44
N SER A 37 -9.57 17.38 17.24
CA SER A 37 -9.76 16.64 15.99
C SER A 37 -8.45 15.99 15.58
N ILE A 38 -8.46 14.67 15.44
CA ILE A 38 -7.29 13.86 15.07
C ILE A 38 -7.58 13.23 13.70
N PRO A 39 -7.02 13.77 12.61
CA PRO A 39 -7.20 13.22 11.27
C PRO A 39 -6.56 11.83 11.16
N LEU A 40 -7.21 10.95 10.41
CA LEU A 40 -6.78 9.59 10.12
C LEU A 40 -6.89 9.34 8.62
N GLU A 41 -5.84 8.76 8.04
CA GLU A 41 -5.81 8.29 6.68
C GLU A 41 -5.30 6.84 6.59
N ILE A 42 -5.97 6.03 5.77
CA ILE A 42 -5.58 4.65 5.47
C ILE A 42 -5.21 4.57 4.00
N ASN A 43 -3.93 4.38 3.74
CA ASN A 43 -3.37 4.22 2.40
C ASN A 43 -3.22 2.75 2.04
N ARG A 44 -3.36 2.47 0.74
CA ARG A 44 -3.40 1.13 0.17
C ARG A 44 -2.61 1.10 -1.12
N THR A 45 -1.72 0.13 -1.26
CA THR A 45 -0.92 -0.06 -2.48
C THR A 45 -0.93 -1.52 -2.95
N GLY A 46 -0.72 -1.74 -4.25
CA GLY A 46 -0.48 -3.07 -4.83
C GLY A 46 -1.71 -3.91 -5.21
N GLY A 47 -2.87 -3.27 -5.44
CA GLY A 47 -4.04 -4.00 -5.98
C GLY A 47 -4.66 -4.94 -4.95
N ILE A 48 -5.14 -4.37 -3.85
CA ILE A 48 -5.73 -5.12 -2.75
C ILE A 48 -7.04 -5.81 -3.19
N PRO A 49 -7.23 -7.13 -2.93
CA PRO A 49 -8.48 -7.84 -3.21
C PRO A 49 -9.65 -7.24 -2.43
N ARG A 50 -10.86 -7.34 -2.99
CA ARG A 50 -12.10 -6.94 -2.30
C ARG A 50 -12.95 -8.17 -1.97
N PRO A 51 -13.56 -8.27 -0.79
CA PRO A 51 -13.54 -7.31 0.32
C PRO A 51 -12.25 -7.39 1.17
N THR A 52 -11.77 -6.24 1.64
CA THR A 52 -10.72 -6.14 2.68
C THR A 52 -11.14 -5.18 3.77
N ALA A 53 -11.00 -5.61 5.02
CA ALA A 53 -11.28 -4.81 6.20
C ALA A 53 -10.00 -4.37 6.94
N TYR A 54 -10.05 -3.17 7.52
CA TYR A 54 -9.00 -2.58 8.34
C TYR A 54 -9.61 -2.12 9.67
N GLY A 55 -9.11 -2.62 10.78
CA GLY A 55 -9.46 -2.10 12.10
C GLY A 55 -8.47 -1.05 12.56
N VAL A 56 -8.94 0.06 13.12
CA VAL A 56 -8.11 1.07 13.80
C VAL A 56 -8.67 1.29 15.20
N VAL A 57 -7.80 1.29 16.20
CA VAL A 57 -8.16 1.55 17.59
C VAL A 57 -7.37 2.72 18.15
N ILE A 58 -8.04 3.60 18.87
CA ILE A 58 -7.45 4.60 19.75
C ILE A 58 -7.65 4.17 21.21
N GLU A 59 -6.55 4.16 21.96
CA GLU A 59 -6.50 3.76 23.36
C GLU A 59 -5.96 4.92 24.20
N ALA A 60 -6.57 5.15 25.34
CA ALA A 60 -6.05 6.06 26.34
C ALA A 60 -4.84 5.44 27.04
N VAL A 61 -3.79 6.23 27.24
CA VAL A 61 -2.63 5.81 28.05
C VAL A 61 -3.00 5.74 29.53
N GLU A 62 -3.83 6.67 29.99
CA GLU A 62 -4.38 6.68 31.35
C GLU A 62 -5.88 6.37 31.30
N PRO A 63 -6.41 5.40 32.07
CA PRO A 63 -7.81 4.98 31.98
C PRO A 63 -8.84 6.08 32.24
N SER A 64 -8.46 7.15 32.94
CA SER A 64 -9.31 8.31 33.22
C SER A 64 -9.42 9.29 32.05
N ASN A 65 -8.59 9.16 31.01
CA ASN A 65 -8.62 10.10 29.89
C ASN A 65 -9.93 9.99 29.10
N PRO A 66 -10.51 11.12 28.66
CA PRO A 66 -11.69 11.12 27.82
C PRO A 66 -11.48 10.31 26.53
N MET A 67 -12.47 9.51 26.15
CA MET A 67 -12.41 8.68 24.93
C MET A 67 -13.41 9.18 23.89
N PRO A 68 -13.11 9.03 22.58
CA PRO A 68 -14.11 9.30 21.54
C PRO A 68 -15.26 8.30 21.64
N LEU A 69 -16.44 8.68 21.13
CA LEU A 69 -17.64 7.83 21.13
C LEU A 69 -17.40 6.44 20.51
N ASN A 70 -16.62 6.40 19.42
CA ASN A 70 -16.25 5.18 18.71
C ASN A 70 -14.72 5.03 18.68
N PRO A 71 -14.12 4.42 19.72
CA PRO A 71 -12.66 4.29 19.85
C PRO A 71 -12.07 3.15 19.00
N ALA A 72 -12.87 2.15 18.63
CA ALA A 72 -12.49 1.12 17.66
C ALA A 72 -13.36 1.26 16.41
N ARG A 73 -12.73 1.37 15.24
CA ARG A 73 -13.41 1.57 13.96
C ARG A 73 -12.96 0.51 12.97
N THR A 74 -13.87 0.13 12.07
CA THR A 74 -13.60 -0.80 10.98
C THR A 74 -13.90 -0.12 9.66
N TYR A 75 -12.97 -0.23 8.71
CA TYR A 75 -13.07 0.30 7.36
C TYR A 75 -13.03 -0.89 6.40
N SER A 76 -14.06 -1.09 5.58
CA SER A 76 -14.10 -2.15 4.58
C SER A 76 -14.39 -1.59 3.19
N ASP A 77 -13.99 -2.32 2.15
CA ASP A 77 -14.39 -2.07 0.76
C ASP A 77 -15.33 -3.16 0.21
N ASP A 78 -16.29 -3.59 1.04
CA ASP A 78 -17.25 -4.67 0.77
C ASP A 78 -18.02 -4.53 -0.55
N ALA A 79 -18.20 -3.32 -1.06
CA ALA A 79 -18.88 -3.07 -2.33
C ALA A 79 -17.89 -2.70 -3.45
N LYS A 80 -18.00 -3.38 -4.60
CA LYS A 80 -17.28 -3.00 -5.84
C LYS A 80 -17.54 -1.55 -6.28
N THR A 81 -18.67 -0.99 -5.85
CA THR A 81 -19.15 0.36 -6.22
C THR A 81 -18.87 1.42 -5.16
N ASP A 82 -18.44 1.05 -3.95
CA ASP A 82 -18.12 2.02 -2.90
C ASP A 82 -16.60 2.25 -2.89
N PRO A 83 -16.12 3.49 -3.13
CA PRO A 83 -14.71 3.79 -2.95
C PRO A 83 -14.34 3.64 -1.48
N PHE A 84 -13.24 2.92 -1.22
CA PHE A 84 -12.69 2.80 0.13
C PHE A 84 -12.56 4.18 0.77
N LYS A 85 -13.27 4.41 1.89
CA LYS A 85 -13.20 5.69 2.61
C LYS A 85 -11.87 5.76 3.36
N ALA A 86 -10.88 6.34 2.69
CA ALA A 86 -9.51 6.44 3.20
C ALA A 86 -9.35 7.44 4.35
N ALA A 87 -10.22 8.45 4.46
CA ALA A 87 -10.08 9.54 5.42
C ALA A 87 -11.19 9.56 6.49
N ASP A 88 -10.80 9.81 7.74
CA ASP A 88 -11.68 9.91 8.89
C ASP A 88 -11.10 10.82 9.98
N VAL A 89 -11.88 11.13 11.01
CA VAL A 89 -11.45 11.97 12.14
C VAL A 89 -11.91 11.36 13.47
N PHE A 90 -11.00 11.24 14.43
CA PHE A 90 -11.37 11.06 15.83
C PHE A 90 -11.62 12.41 16.48
N SER A 91 -12.77 12.55 17.13
CA SER A 91 -13.13 13.74 17.90
C SER A 91 -13.25 13.36 19.37
N ILE A 92 -12.51 14.06 20.23
CA ILE A 92 -12.52 13.84 21.69
C ILE A 92 -12.86 15.17 22.35
N ALA A 93 -13.87 15.15 23.21
CA ALA A 93 -14.27 16.32 23.99
C ALA A 93 -13.60 16.30 25.37
N TYR A 94 -13.22 17.48 25.85
CA TYR A 94 -12.56 17.73 27.11
C TYR A 94 -13.32 18.78 27.89
N ASN A 95 -13.38 18.60 29.20
CA ASN A 95 -14.05 19.49 30.15
C ASN A 95 -13.09 20.08 31.19
N GLU A 96 -11.83 19.64 31.20
CA GLU A 96 -10.81 20.08 32.15
C GLU A 96 -9.47 20.35 31.43
N PRO A 97 -8.70 21.38 31.85
CA PRO A 97 -7.34 21.58 31.39
C PRO A 97 -6.44 20.42 31.80
N GLY A 98 -5.49 20.07 30.93
CA GLY A 98 -4.59 18.94 31.19
C GLY A 98 -3.81 18.51 29.95
N VAL A 99 -2.97 17.49 30.14
CA VAL A 99 -2.22 16.85 29.05
C VAL A 99 -2.66 15.40 28.97
N TYR A 100 -3.40 15.06 27.92
CA TYR A 100 -3.98 13.73 27.73
C TYR A 100 -3.21 12.98 26.66
N ARG A 101 -2.89 11.71 26.93
CA ARG A 101 -2.08 10.88 26.05
C ARG A 101 -2.87 9.67 25.54
N TYR A 102 -2.71 9.39 24.26
CA TYR A 102 -3.36 8.28 23.56
C TYR A 102 -2.38 7.58 22.62
N THR A 103 -2.68 6.33 22.33
CA THR A 103 -2.03 5.55 21.28
C THR A 103 -3.05 5.14 20.23
N VAL A 104 -2.68 5.24 18.95
CA VAL A 104 -3.51 4.78 17.83
C VAL A 104 -2.74 3.72 17.05
N ARG A 105 -3.35 2.55 16.86
CA ARG A 105 -2.75 1.45 16.09
C ARG A 105 -3.77 0.76 15.21
N GLN A 106 -3.26 0.08 14.20
CA GLN A 106 -4.06 -0.79 13.35
C GLN A 106 -4.23 -2.18 14.00
N LEU A 107 -5.40 -2.78 13.83
CA LEU A 107 -5.71 -4.13 14.27
C LEU A 107 -5.44 -5.11 13.12
N ALA A 108 -4.34 -5.85 13.21
CA ALA A 108 -3.91 -6.82 12.18
C ALA A 108 -4.82 -8.05 12.08
N GLN A 109 -5.79 -8.21 12.98
CA GLN A 109 -6.64 -9.40 13.12
C GLN A 109 -7.74 -9.56 12.05
N TYR A 110 -7.81 -8.67 11.05
CA TYR A 110 -8.90 -8.64 10.06
C TYR A 110 -8.54 -9.13 8.64
N SER A 111 -7.28 -9.50 8.36
CA SER A 111 -6.93 -10.07 7.05
C SER A 111 -6.81 -11.58 7.09
N THR A 112 -7.62 -12.21 6.25
CA THR A 112 -7.43 -13.58 5.80
C THR A 112 -6.49 -13.68 4.60
N LEU A 113 -6.01 -12.54 4.08
CA LEU A 113 -5.11 -12.45 2.93
C LEU A 113 -3.65 -12.61 3.38
N THR A 114 -3.02 -13.72 2.96
CA THR A 114 -1.66 -14.12 3.32
C THR A 114 -0.58 -13.09 2.96
N ASN A 115 -0.83 -12.24 1.94
CA ASN A 115 0.17 -11.30 1.40
C ASN A 115 -0.17 -9.83 1.68
N MET A 116 -1.07 -9.61 2.64
CA MET A 116 -1.38 -8.29 3.15
C MET A 116 -0.36 -7.88 4.21
N ARG A 117 0.28 -6.73 4.00
CA ARG A 117 1.15 -6.09 4.99
C ARG A 117 0.43 -4.89 5.57
N TYR A 118 0.06 -5.01 6.85
CA TYR A 118 -0.50 -3.92 7.63
C TYR A 118 0.59 -3.00 8.15
N ASP A 119 0.25 -1.73 8.31
CA ASP A 119 1.15 -0.78 8.97
C ASP A 119 1.16 -1.06 10.49
N ALA A 120 2.31 -1.52 10.99
CA ALA A 120 2.50 -1.89 12.39
C ALA A 120 2.82 -0.68 13.29
N ARG A 121 2.87 0.54 12.75
CA ARG A 121 3.18 1.74 13.53
C ARG A 121 2.15 1.97 14.63
N ILE A 122 2.65 2.46 15.76
CA ILE A 122 1.82 2.94 16.86
C ILE A 122 2.01 4.45 16.95
N TRP A 123 0.97 5.18 16.55
CA TRP A 123 0.95 6.63 16.62
C TRP A 123 0.69 7.09 18.05
N ARG A 124 1.43 8.09 18.50
CA ARG A 124 1.26 8.73 19.81
C ARG A 124 0.58 10.07 19.61
N VAL A 125 -0.51 10.28 20.34
CA VAL A 125 -1.24 11.55 20.35
C VAL A 125 -1.17 12.14 21.74
N THR A 126 -0.72 13.38 21.82
CA THR A 126 -0.75 14.19 23.06
C THR A 126 -1.67 15.37 22.82
N VAL A 127 -2.75 15.47 23.59
CA VAL A 127 -3.68 16.59 23.52
C VAL A 127 -3.43 17.50 24.71
N SER A 128 -2.98 18.72 24.41
CA SER A 128 -2.83 19.78 25.41
C SER A 128 -4.12 20.58 25.48
N VAL A 129 -4.74 20.62 26.65
CA VAL A 129 -6.00 21.32 26.91
C VAL A 129 -5.74 22.48 27.85
N SER A 130 -6.10 23.69 27.44
CA SER A 130 -5.91 24.93 28.22
C SER A 130 -6.97 25.97 27.89
N TYR A 131 -7.20 26.91 28.79
CA TYR A 131 -8.01 28.08 28.48
C TYR A 131 -7.26 29.02 27.53
N ASP A 132 -7.96 29.56 26.54
CA ASP A 132 -7.47 30.67 25.72
C ASP A 132 -7.63 32.02 26.46
N ASP A 133 -7.19 33.10 25.82
CA ASP A 133 -7.24 34.46 26.38
C ASP A 133 -8.68 34.95 26.67
N ASN A 134 -9.69 34.30 26.07
CA ASN A 134 -11.10 34.60 26.29
C ASN A 134 -11.74 33.71 27.37
N GLY A 135 -10.94 32.87 28.03
CA GLY A 135 -11.40 31.92 29.03
C GLY A 135 -12.13 30.71 28.44
N ARG A 136 -11.98 30.43 27.14
CA ARG A 136 -12.56 29.27 26.47
C ARG A 136 -11.59 28.09 26.46
N LEU A 137 -12.07 26.89 26.74
CA LEU A 137 -11.27 25.68 26.71
C LEU A 137 -10.88 25.30 25.27
N THR A 138 -9.58 25.20 25.02
CA THR A 138 -8.99 24.79 23.75
C THR A 138 -8.26 23.47 23.90
N ALA A 139 -8.38 22.57 22.91
CA ALA A 139 -7.74 21.26 22.92
C ALA A 139 -6.89 21.10 21.64
N VAL A 140 -5.57 21.09 21.80
CA VAL A 140 -4.62 21.08 20.69
C VAL A 140 -3.91 19.72 20.62
N PRO A 141 -4.19 18.89 19.60
CA PRO A 141 -3.50 17.62 19.42
C PRO A 141 -2.08 17.83 18.86
N THR A 142 -1.14 17.04 19.36
CA THR A 142 0.19 16.85 18.79
C THR A 142 0.36 15.37 18.48
N ILE A 143 0.57 15.06 17.20
CA ILE A 143 0.64 13.69 16.67
C ILE A 143 2.09 13.38 16.30
N ARG A 144 2.61 12.21 16.71
CA ARG A 144 3.96 11.74 16.39
C ARG A 144 4.01 10.23 16.24
N GLU A 145 4.90 9.75 15.38
CA GLU A 145 5.20 8.31 15.25
C GLU A 145 5.99 7.80 16.47
N ASN A 146 6.96 8.59 16.94
CA ASN A 146 7.75 8.32 18.13
C ASN A 146 8.22 9.63 18.79
N GLU A 147 8.88 9.54 19.94
CA GLU A 147 9.29 10.72 20.72
C GLU A 147 10.26 11.65 19.97
N SER A 148 11.06 11.09 19.05
CA SER A 148 12.04 11.82 18.25
C SER A 148 11.51 12.27 16.89
N ALA A 149 10.37 11.76 16.44
CA ALA A 149 9.78 12.07 15.14
C ALA A 149 9.22 13.50 15.11
N PRO A 150 9.24 14.19 13.95
CA PRO A 150 8.58 15.49 13.78
C PRO A 150 7.07 15.38 14.03
N LYS A 151 6.43 16.53 14.29
CA LYS A 151 4.97 16.60 14.39
C LYS A 151 4.37 16.23 13.03
N ALA A 152 3.34 15.39 13.04
CA ALA A 152 2.54 15.06 11.87
C ALA A 152 1.21 15.82 11.89
N ASP A 153 0.67 16.12 10.71
CA ASP A 153 -0.64 16.77 10.54
C ASP A 153 -1.82 15.81 10.78
N GLY A 154 -1.56 14.51 10.71
CA GLY A 154 -2.54 13.45 10.87
C GLY A 154 -1.88 12.09 11.06
N ILE A 155 -2.72 11.10 11.35
CA ILE A 155 -2.32 9.70 11.45
C ILE A 155 -2.44 9.08 10.06
N VAL A 156 -1.36 8.46 9.57
CA VAL A 156 -1.36 7.78 8.27
C VAL A 156 -0.89 6.33 8.45
N PHE A 157 -1.71 5.38 8.02
CA PHE A 157 -1.35 3.97 7.95
C PHE A 157 -1.17 3.55 6.49
N ASN A 158 0.02 3.03 6.14
CA ASN A 158 0.33 2.60 4.78
C ASN A 158 0.32 1.08 4.68
N ASN A 159 -0.69 0.54 4.02
CA ASN A 159 -0.87 -0.88 3.81
C ASN A 159 -0.48 -1.25 2.39
N SER A 160 0.12 -2.42 2.23
CA SER A 160 0.48 -2.94 0.92
C SER A 160 0.02 -4.39 0.76
N TYR A 161 -0.35 -4.72 -0.46
CA TYR A 161 -0.60 -6.09 -0.89
C TYR A 161 0.27 -6.36 -2.09
N ASP A 162 0.89 -7.53 -2.13
CA ASP A 162 1.62 -7.97 -3.31
C ASP A 162 0.95 -9.22 -3.88
N PRO A 163 0.28 -9.12 -5.05
CA PRO A 163 -0.39 -10.25 -5.66
C PRO A 163 0.59 -11.25 -6.27
N THR A 164 1.83 -10.84 -6.54
CA THR A 164 2.85 -11.72 -7.16
C THR A 164 3.33 -12.81 -6.22
N PHE A 165 3.13 -12.60 -4.93
CA PHE A 165 3.38 -13.53 -3.85
C PHE A 165 2.01 -14.06 -3.41
N GLY A 166 1.76 -15.38 -3.52
CA GLY A 166 0.63 -16.05 -2.85
C GLY A 166 -0.75 -16.10 -3.51
N PHE A 167 -0.83 -16.34 -4.82
CA PHE A 167 -2.06 -16.85 -5.49
C PHE A 167 -2.33 -18.32 -5.12
N LYS A 168 -3.60 -18.75 -5.14
CA LYS A 168 -4.01 -20.14 -4.87
C LYS A 168 -3.84 -21.04 -6.09
N GLU A 169 -4.05 -20.46 -7.27
CA GLU A 169 -4.06 -21.18 -8.54
C GLU A 169 -3.24 -20.41 -9.58
N LEU A 170 -2.50 -21.14 -10.41
CA LEU A 170 -1.85 -20.59 -11.59
C LEU A 170 -2.46 -21.21 -12.83
N THR A 171 -3.04 -20.40 -13.69
CA THR A 171 -3.55 -20.84 -14.99
C THR A 171 -2.65 -20.35 -16.10
N VAL A 172 -2.17 -21.26 -16.94
CA VAL A 172 -1.42 -20.94 -18.15
C VAL A 172 -2.27 -21.19 -19.39
N LYS A 173 -2.23 -20.25 -20.33
CA LYS A 173 -2.87 -20.37 -21.65
C LYS A 173 -1.85 -20.15 -22.75
N LYS A 174 -1.83 -21.04 -23.74
CA LYS A 174 -0.99 -20.92 -24.93
C LYS A 174 -1.74 -20.25 -26.07
N VAL A 175 -1.09 -19.24 -26.67
CA VAL A 175 -1.59 -18.49 -27.83
C VAL A 175 -0.56 -18.53 -28.95
N TRP A 176 -1.06 -18.60 -30.19
CA TRP A 176 -0.26 -18.59 -31.41
C TRP A 176 -0.54 -17.29 -32.18
N ASP A 177 0.51 -16.56 -32.51
CA ASP A 177 0.49 -15.33 -33.30
C ASP A 177 1.31 -15.58 -34.57
N ASP A 178 0.71 -16.28 -35.52
CA ASP A 178 1.44 -16.91 -36.63
C ASP A 178 0.71 -16.98 -37.95
N ASP A 179 -0.40 -16.24 -38.07
CA ASP A 179 -1.21 -16.14 -39.29
C ASP A 179 -1.53 -17.51 -39.92
N GLY A 180 -1.79 -18.52 -39.08
CA GLY A 180 -2.17 -19.86 -39.56
C GLY A 180 -0.99 -20.71 -40.06
N TYR A 181 0.24 -20.47 -39.59
CA TYR A 181 1.42 -21.23 -39.99
C TYR A 181 1.19 -22.75 -39.95
N LYS A 182 1.39 -23.39 -41.11
CA LYS A 182 0.99 -24.78 -41.39
C LYS A 182 1.81 -25.85 -40.65
N SER A 183 2.99 -25.49 -40.13
CA SER A 183 3.91 -26.44 -39.47
C SER A 183 4.04 -26.18 -37.97
N ARG A 184 2.99 -25.67 -37.32
CA ARG A 184 2.98 -25.48 -35.86
C ARG A 184 3.07 -26.84 -35.14
N PRO A 185 3.77 -26.93 -34.01
CA PRO A 185 3.73 -28.12 -33.15
C PRO A 185 2.30 -28.46 -32.72
N THR A 186 1.98 -29.74 -32.65
CA THR A 186 0.69 -30.25 -32.15
C THR A 186 0.56 -30.16 -30.62
N SER A 187 1.69 -30.00 -29.93
CA SER A 187 1.77 -29.81 -28.49
C SER A 187 3.01 -29.01 -28.10
N VAL A 188 2.95 -28.32 -26.96
CA VAL A 188 4.10 -27.67 -26.32
C VAL A 188 4.22 -28.13 -24.87
N LYS A 189 5.44 -28.07 -24.33
CA LYS A 189 5.70 -28.34 -22.92
C LYS A 189 5.90 -27.03 -22.17
N ILE A 190 5.08 -26.82 -21.15
CA ILE A 190 5.18 -25.69 -20.24
C ILE A 190 5.72 -26.19 -18.92
N GLN A 191 6.79 -25.56 -18.45
CA GLN A 191 7.40 -25.80 -17.17
C GLN A 191 6.91 -24.74 -16.18
N LEU A 192 6.44 -25.20 -15.02
CA LEU A 192 6.29 -24.37 -13.84
C LEU A 192 7.60 -24.44 -13.07
N LEU A 193 8.24 -23.30 -12.86
CA LEU A 193 9.47 -23.18 -12.10
C LEU A 193 9.16 -22.60 -10.72
N HIS A 194 9.84 -23.11 -9.72
CA HIS A 194 9.84 -22.59 -8.36
C HIS A 194 11.29 -22.25 -8.00
N ASN A 195 11.59 -20.97 -7.75
CA ASN A 195 12.94 -20.47 -7.50
C ASN A 195 13.96 -20.88 -8.57
N GLY A 196 13.58 -20.75 -9.84
CA GLY A 196 14.43 -21.10 -10.98
C GLY A 196 14.64 -22.60 -11.20
N ARG A 197 14.00 -23.49 -10.41
CA ARG A 197 14.04 -24.94 -10.61
C ARG A 197 12.72 -25.44 -11.17
N VAL A 198 12.75 -26.40 -12.09
CA VAL A 198 11.52 -27.01 -12.61
C VAL A 198 10.80 -27.74 -11.48
N TYR A 199 9.61 -27.28 -11.18
CA TYR A 199 8.70 -27.87 -10.20
C TYR A 199 7.78 -28.88 -10.86
N ASP A 200 7.16 -28.50 -11.99
CA ASP A 200 6.29 -29.36 -12.76
C ASP A 200 6.41 -29.06 -14.26
N THR A 201 6.00 -30.00 -15.11
CA THR A 201 5.96 -29.84 -16.56
C THR A 201 4.66 -30.42 -17.12
N VAL A 202 3.88 -29.57 -17.78
CA VAL A 202 2.60 -29.93 -18.38
C VAL A 202 2.66 -29.81 -19.89
N THR A 203 1.86 -30.62 -20.58
CA THR A 203 1.75 -30.58 -22.04
C THR A 203 0.46 -29.87 -22.44
N LEU A 204 0.58 -28.79 -23.19
CA LEU A 204 -0.57 -28.06 -23.76
C LEU A 204 -0.75 -28.45 -25.22
N ASN A 205 -1.98 -28.68 -25.64
CA ASN A 205 -2.36 -29.07 -27.00
C ASN A 205 -3.83 -28.74 -27.27
N ALA A 206 -4.33 -29.07 -28.46
CA ALA A 206 -5.73 -28.78 -28.82
C ALA A 206 -6.77 -29.49 -27.94
N ARG A 207 -6.45 -30.65 -27.33
CA ARG A 207 -7.41 -31.42 -26.51
C ARG A 207 -7.71 -30.77 -25.16
N ASN A 208 -6.73 -30.07 -24.60
CA ASN A 208 -6.92 -29.30 -23.37
C ASN A 208 -7.07 -27.80 -23.66
N GLU A 209 -7.53 -27.45 -24.86
CA GLU A 209 -7.77 -26.06 -25.27
C GLU A 209 -6.56 -25.15 -25.03
N TRP A 210 -5.34 -25.72 -25.12
CA TRP A 210 -4.10 -25.01 -24.87
C TRP A 210 -4.03 -24.36 -23.49
N THR A 211 -4.71 -24.92 -22.48
CA THR A 211 -4.77 -24.39 -21.12
C THR A 211 -4.45 -25.44 -20.06
N TYR A 212 -3.91 -25.01 -18.93
CA TYR A 212 -3.74 -25.83 -17.74
C TYR A 212 -3.74 -24.97 -16.48
N THR A 213 -4.26 -25.52 -15.37
CA THR A 213 -4.31 -24.86 -14.08
C THR A 213 -3.63 -25.72 -13.02
N TRP A 214 -2.65 -25.16 -12.32
CA TRP A 214 -2.06 -25.75 -11.12
C TRP A 214 -2.84 -25.29 -9.89
N PRO A 215 -3.56 -26.19 -9.19
CA PRO A 215 -4.28 -25.84 -7.97
C PRO A 215 -3.36 -25.90 -6.74
N ARG A 216 -3.71 -25.15 -5.69
CA ARG A 216 -3.11 -25.23 -4.35
C ARG A 216 -1.59 -25.07 -4.34
N LEU A 217 -1.07 -24.10 -5.10
CA LEU A 217 0.34 -23.78 -5.02
C LEU A 217 0.63 -23.17 -3.64
N LEU A 218 1.47 -23.85 -2.85
CA LEU A 218 1.85 -23.37 -1.53
C LEU A 218 2.80 -22.19 -1.70
N PHE A 219 2.49 -21.11 -0.99
CA PHE A 219 3.33 -19.94 -0.90
C PHE A 219 4.03 -19.91 0.45
N ASP A 220 5.35 -19.68 0.45
CA ASP A 220 6.18 -19.69 1.67
C ASP A 220 6.95 -18.38 1.92
N GLY A 221 6.48 -17.26 1.36
CA GLY A 221 6.92 -15.92 1.76
C GLY A 221 7.98 -15.28 0.86
N ASP A 222 8.92 -16.06 0.33
CA ASP A 222 10.08 -15.53 -0.42
C ASP A 222 10.26 -16.15 -1.81
N ASN A 223 9.46 -17.17 -2.17
CA ASN A 223 9.70 -17.92 -3.39
C ASN A 223 8.97 -17.37 -4.61
N THR A 224 9.61 -17.50 -5.78
CA THR A 224 9.07 -17.05 -7.07
C THR A 224 8.59 -18.22 -7.91
N TRP A 225 7.38 -18.09 -8.44
CA TRP A 225 6.82 -18.98 -9.45
C TRP A 225 6.99 -18.37 -10.84
N GLU A 226 7.54 -19.12 -11.78
CA GLU A 226 7.78 -18.68 -13.15
C GLU A 226 7.26 -19.71 -14.16
N ILE A 227 6.80 -19.23 -15.31
CA ILE A 227 6.39 -20.07 -16.44
C ILE A 227 7.46 -20.03 -17.54
N ASN A 228 7.86 -21.21 -18.00
CA ASN A 228 8.80 -21.35 -19.11
C ASN A 228 8.33 -22.37 -20.14
N GLU A 229 8.29 -22.00 -21.42
CA GLU A 229 8.08 -22.94 -22.53
C GLU A 229 9.42 -23.55 -22.97
N SER A 230 9.56 -24.86 -22.80
CA SER A 230 10.81 -25.57 -23.13
C SER A 230 10.56 -26.98 -23.70
N PRO A 231 11.09 -27.30 -24.89
CA PRO A 231 11.90 -26.45 -25.76
C PRO A 231 11.07 -25.37 -26.46
N LYS A 232 11.71 -24.25 -26.82
CA LYS A 232 11.09 -23.21 -27.64
C LYS A 232 10.84 -23.73 -29.05
N PRO A 233 9.63 -23.58 -29.62
CA PRO A 233 9.35 -24.05 -30.97
C PRO A 233 10.24 -23.38 -32.03
N TYR A 234 10.67 -24.17 -33.00
CA TYR A 234 11.50 -23.69 -34.11
C TYR A 234 10.78 -22.58 -34.89
N ARG A 235 11.49 -21.48 -35.21
CA ARG A 235 10.96 -20.27 -35.88
C ARG A 235 9.92 -19.47 -35.09
N TYR A 236 9.80 -19.67 -33.78
CA TYR A 236 8.95 -18.84 -32.95
C TYR A 236 9.75 -18.04 -31.93
N ARG A 237 9.27 -16.83 -31.64
CA ARG A 237 9.65 -16.09 -30.43
C ARG A 237 8.55 -16.26 -29.39
N VAL A 238 8.94 -16.68 -28.19
CA VAL A 238 8.05 -16.80 -27.03
C VAL A 238 8.01 -15.47 -26.27
N SER A 239 6.82 -15.02 -25.88
CA SER A 239 6.61 -13.93 -24.92
C SER A 239 5.55 -14.30 -23.91
N TYR A 240 5.60 -13.65 -22.75
CA TYR A 240 4.70 -13.89 -21.63
C TYR A 240 3.95 -12.61 -21.28
N THR A 241 2.66 -12.71 -21.05
CA THR A 241 1.84 -11.65 -20.48
C THR A 241 1.09 -12.24 -19.31
N SER A 242 1.06 -11.53 -18.18
CA SER A 242 0.43 -12.03 -16.97
C SER A 242 -0.53 -11.03 -16.38
N ASN A 243 -1.59 -11.54 -15.76
CA ASN A 243 -2.56 -10.75 -15.03
C ASN A 243 -3.14 -11.57 -13.87
N PHE A 244 -3.77 -10.88 -12.92
CA PHE A 244 -4.52 -11.52 -11.84
C PHE A 244 -6.02 -11.40 -12.09
N THR A 245 -6.79 -12.27 -11.45
CA THR A 245 -8.21 -12.02 -11.21
C THR A 245 -8.41 -10.83 -10.29
N ASN A 246 -9.61 -10.25 -10.29
CA ASN A 246 -9.95 -9.13 -9.41
C ASN A 246 -9.90 -9.51 -7.91
N ASP A 247 -10.04 -10.79 -7.59
CA ASP A 247 -9.89 -11.34 -6.24
C ASP A 247 -8.46 -11.81 -5.94
N TYR A 248 -7.55 -11.73 -6.93
CA TYR A 248 -6.14 -12.12 -6.87
C TYR A 248 -5.90 -13.56 -6.40
N GLU A 249 -6.93 -14.41 -6.44
CA GLU A 249 -6.78 -15.83 -6.11
C GLU A 249 -6.14 -16.63 -7.23
N THR A 250 -6.34 -16.20 -8.48
CA THR A 250 -5.82 -16.88 -9.68
C THR A 250 -4.86 -15.99 -10.45
N TYR A 251 -3.65 -16.50 -10.67
CA TYR A 251 -2.65 -15.89 -11.53
C TYR A 251 -2.75 -16.47 -12.95
N TYR A 252 -3.02 -15.61 -13.94
CA TYR A 252 -3.09 -16.00 -15.33
C TYR A 252 -1.81 -15.63 -16.07
N VAL A 253 -1.25 -16.59 -16.80
CA VAL A 253 -0.12 -16.38 -17.70
C VAL A 253 -0.50 -16.79 -19.11
N THR A 254 -0.44 -15.85 -20.05
CA THR A 254 -0.58 -16.11 -21.47
C THR A 254 0.81 -16.24 -22.10
N VAL A 255 1.09 -17.40 -22.69
CA VAL A 255 2.33 -17.69 -23.42
C VAL A 255 2.08 -17.54 -24.90
N THR A 256 2.59 -16.49 -25.53
CA THR A 256 2.40 -16.20 -26.95
C THR A 256 3.61 -16.63 -27.75
N ASN A 257 3.40 -17.46 -28.78
CA ASN A 257 4.41 -17.77 -29.78
C ASN A 257 4.14 -16.96 -31.04
N THR A 258 5.02 -15.99 -31.32
CA THR A 258 4.96 -15.20 -32.55
C THR A 258 5.87 -15.81 -33.61
N TYR A 259 5.32 -16.14 -34.79
CA TYR A 259 6.09 -16.69 -35.88
C TYR A 259 7.11 -15.68 -36.40
N ARG A 260 8.34 -16.15 -36.60
CA ARG A 260 9.41 -15.41 -37.23
C ARG A 260 9.79 -16.12 -38.52
N PRO A 261 9.34 -15.64 -39.69
CA PRO A 261 9.91 -16.11 -40.94
C PRO A 261 11.40 -15.83 -40.88
N GLY A 262 12.22 -16.87 -41.08
CA GLY A 262 13.67 -16.73 -41.00
C GLY A 262 14.11 -15.58 -41.91
N SER A 263 14.82 -14.60 -41.36
CA SER A 263 15.67 -13.76 -42.18
C SER A 263 16.63 -14.69 -42.92
N LEU A 264 16.80 -14.46 -44.22
CA LEU A 264 17.86 -15.11 -44.99
C LEU A 264 19.14 -15.00 -44.16
N ILE A 265 19.77 -16.13 -43.83
CA ILE A 265 21.11 -16.11 -43.27
C ILE A 265 22.00 -15.43 -44.31
N GLN A 266 22.35 -14.17 -44.08
CA GLN A 266 23.51 -13.58 -44.72
C GLN A 266 24.69 -14.38 -44.18
N THR A 267 25.16 -15.39 -44.93
CA THR A 267 26.31 -16.19 -44.55
C THR A 267 27.46 -15.22 -44.28
N GLY A 268 27.90 -15.21 -43.02
CA GLY A 268 28.71 -14.14 -42.47
C GLY A 268 29.90 -13.77 -43.35
N GLN A 269 29.90 -12.52 -43.82
CA GLN A 269 31.15 -11.81 -43.96
C GLN A 269 31.68 -11.59 -42.53
N LEU A 270 32.47 -12.56 -42.11
CA LEU A 270 32.99 -12.68 -40.77
C LEU A 270 34.06 -11.60 -40.63
N ASN A 271 33.79 -10.52 -39.89
CA ASN A 271 34.68 -9.35 -39.80
C ASN A 271 35.90 -9.57 -38.86
N TRP A 272 35.92 -10.66 -38.07
CA TRP A 272 37.04 -10.92 -37.15
C TRP A 272 38.41 -11.06 -37.84
N PRO A 273 38.56 -11.65 -39.05
CA PRO A 273 39.83 -11.66 -39.75
C PRO A 273 40.29 -10.26 -40.14
N ILE A 274 39.39 -9.32 -40.44
CA ILE A 274 39.75 -7.93 -40.79
C ILE A 274 40.32 -7.20 -39.58
N PHE A 275 39.72 -7.35 -38.40
CA PHE A 275 40.26 -6.74 -37.17
C PHE A 275 41.57 -7.38 -36.72
N VAL A 276 41.71 -8.71 -36.87
CA VAL A 276 42.96 -9.43 -36.55
C VAL A 276 44.09 -9.04 -37.52
N LEU A 277 43.82 -9.01 -38.82
CA LEU A 277 44.81 -8.61 -39.83
C LEU A 277 45.19 -7.12 -39.71
N GLY A 278 44.21 -6.25 -39.43
CA GLY A 278 44.46 -4.83 -39.15
C GLY A 278 45.33 -4.61 -37.92
N GLY A 279 45.06 -5.34 -36.82
CA GLY A 279 45.87 -5.28 -35.60
C GLY A 279 47.30 -5.76 -35.78
N ILE A 280 47.49 -6.88 -36.50
CA ILE A 280 48.82 -7.42 -36.83
C ILE A 280 49.60 -6.44 -37.71
N GLY A 281 48.93 -5.82 -38.70
CA GLY A 281 49.55 -4.80 -39.56
C GLY A 281 50.08 -3.60 -38.78
N ILE A 282 49.29 -3.05 -37.86
CA ILE A 282 49.70 -1.92 -37.00
C ILE A 282 50.88 -2.32 -36.10
N ALA A 283 50.86 -3.52 -35.51
CA ALA A 283 51.94 -4.01 -34.67
C ALA A 283 53.27 -4.12 -35.44
N LEU A 284 53.24 -4.61 -36.68
CA LEU A 284 54.43 -4.69 -37.54
C LEU A 284 55.00 -3.31 -37.89
N VAL A 285 54.14 -2.31 -38.16
CA VAL A 285 54.56 -0.93 -38.40
C VAL A 285 55.23 -0.33 -37.16
N VAL A 286 54.64 -0.52 -35.98
CA VAL A 286 55.20 -0.02 -34.71
C VAL A 286 56.55 -0.67 -34.42
N ILE A 287 56.67 -2.00 -34.57
CA ILE A 287 57.93 -2.72 -34.39
C ILE A 287 58.99 -2.21 -35.38
N GLY A 288 58.61 -1.96 -36.64
CA GLY A 288 59.50 -1.39 -37.65
C GLY A 288 60.02 0.00 -37.26
N VAL A 289 59.14 0.90 -36.78
CA VAL A 289 59.52 2.25 -36.33
C VAL A 289 60.43 2.20 -35.09
N VAL A 290 60.14 1.31 -34.13
CA VAL A 290 60.96 1.15 -32.92
C VAL A 290 62.35 0.62 -33.25
N ARG A 291 62.46 -0.37 -34.15
CA ARG A 291 63.77 -0.87 -34.63
C ARG A 291 64.55 0.19 -35.43
N SER A 292 63.86 0.97 -36.25
CA SER A 292 64.45 2.07 -37.01
C SER A 292 65.04 3.16 -36.10
N LYS A 293 64.36 3.49 -34.98
CA LYS A 293 64.89 4.43 -33.99
C LYS A 293 66.10 3.87 -33.22
N ARG A 294 66.04 2.63 -32.74
CA ARG A 294 67.17 1.99 -32.03
C ARG A 294 68.44 1.89 -32.89
N GLY A 295 68.31 1.54 -34.17
CA GLY A 295 69.48 1.46 -35.07
C GLY A 295 70.13 2.83 -35.39
N LYS A 296 69.47 3.95 -35.06
CA LYS A 296 70.00 5.30 -35.26
C LYS A 296 70.72 5.83 -34.01
N ASP A 297 70.34 5.34 -32.83
CA ASP A 297 71.00 5.70 -31.56
C ASP A 297 72.29 4.90 -31.34
N ASP A 298 72.45 3.75 -32.00
CA ASP A 298 73.67 2.91 -31.92
C ASP A 298 74.79 3.36 -32.90
N ASN A 299 74.57 4.39 -33.72
CA ASN A 299 75.52 4.93 -34.71
C ASN A 299 75.83 6.43 -34.51
N ALA A 300 75.59 6.98 -33.31
CA ALA A 300 75.90 8.37 -32.93
C ALA A 300 76.97 8.42 -31.84
#